data_AF-A0A7X8KNC4-F1
#
_entry.id   AF-A0A7X8KNC4-F1
#
_cell.length_a   1.000
_cell.length_b   1.000
_cell.length_c   1.000
_cell.angle_alpha   90.00
_cell.angle_beta   90.00
_cell.angle_gamma   90.00
#
_symmetry.space_group_name_H-M   'P 1'
#
loop_
_entity.id
_entity.type
_entity.pdbx_description
1 polymer ?
#
loop_
_entity_poly.entity_id
_entity_poly.type
_entity_poly.pdbx_seq_one_letter_code
_entity_poly.pdbx_strand_id
1 'polypeptide(L)'
;MDFIVQGFFQSIRLIISMDEETLNVVMTTLSLTGLSMLFILGIGLPLGFALGYFDFPGKHFFRTVADTLLALPTVVVGLLVYAFISRRG
;
A
#
# COMPACT_ATOMS: atom_id res chain seq x y z
N MET A 1 32.33 0.38 -3.39
CA MET A 1 31.84 -0.50 -2.32
C MET A 1 31.68 0.25 -1.00
N ASP A 2 32.57 1.21 -0.70
CA ASP A 2 32.52 1.98 0.54
C ASP A 2 31.23 2.76 0.77
N PHE A 3 30.63 3.34 -0.28
CA PHE A 3 29.35 4.06 -0.16
C PHE A 3 28.20 3.17 0.37
N ILE A 4 28.10 1.93 -0.12
CA ILE A 4 27.07 0.98 0.32
C ILE A 4 27.32 0.56 1.76
N VAL A 5 28.58 0.27 2.11
CA VAL A 5 28.97 -0.13 3.47
C VAL A 5 28.72 1.00 4.46
N GLN A 6 29.09 2.23 4.11
CA GLN A 6 28.83 3.42 4.93
C GLN A 6 27.33 3.68 5.11
N GLY A 7 26.55 3.59 4.03
CA GLY A 7 25.09 3.72 4.10
C GLY A 7 24.44 2.69 5.03
N PHE A 8 24.94 1.45 5.03
CA PHE A 8 24.46 0.40 5.92
C PHE A 8 24.76 0.69 7.40
N PHE A 9 25.98 1.11 7.73
CA PHE A 9 26.29 1.49 9.11
C PHE A 9 25.55 2.76 9.55
N GLN A 10 25.31 3.69 8.62
CA GLN A 10 24.55 4.91 8.89
C GLN A 10 23.09 4.60 9.19
N SER A 11 22.43 3.71 8.43
CA SER A 11 21.03 3.34 8.70
C SER A 11 20.88 2.64 10.06
N ILE A 12 21.78 1.73 10.41
CA ILE A 12 21.80 1.11 11.74
C ILE A 12 21.99 2.18 12.82
N ARG A 13 22.89 3.15 12.60
CA ARG A 13 23.09 4.25 13.54
C ARG A 13 21.82 5.07 13.74
N LEU A 14 21.10 5.46 12.67
CA LEU A 14 19.84 6.21 12.77
C LEU A 14 18.77 5.43 13.57
N ILE A 15 18.69 4.11 13.37
CA ILE A 15 17.74 3.26 14.10
C ILE A 15 18.10 3.20 15.59
N ILE A 16 19.38 2.93 15.91
CA ILE A 16 19.84 2.82 17.30
C ILE A 16 19.79 4.17 18.02
N SER A 17 20.12 5.27 17.32
CA SER A 17 20.07 6.62 17.89
C SER A 17 18.64 7.14 18.07
N MET A 18 17.62 6.37 17.66
CA MET A 18 16.22 6.78 17.71
C MET A 18 16.01 8.16 17.07
N ASP A 19 16.60 8.34 15.88
CA ASP A 19 16.49 9.58 15.15
C ASP A 19 15.02 9.97 14.92
N GLU A 20 14.67 11.21 15.25
CA GLU A 20 13.28 11.67 15.29
C GLU A 20 12.61 11.61 13.91
N GLU A 21 13.34 11.94 12.83
CA GLU A 21 12.81 11.89 11.47
C GLU A 21 12.53 10.45 11.06
N THR A 22 13.48 9.55 11.33
CA THR A 22 13.33 8.11 11.04
C THR A 22 12.16 7.50 11.79
N LEU A 23 12.04 7.79 13.09
CA LEU A 23 10.93 7.29 13.90
C LEU A 23 9.59 7.83 13.43
N ASN A 24 9.52 9.11 13.05
CA ASN A 24 8.29 9.70 12.54
C ASN A 24 7.84 9.02 11.23
N VAL A 25 8.77 8.78 10.30
CA VAL A 25 8.48 8.05 9.05
C VAL A 25 8.02 6.62 9.33
N VAL A 26 8.68 5.90 10.26
CA VAL A 26 8.30 4.54 10.65
C VAL A 26 6.91 4.51 11.26
N MET A 27 6.64 5.37 12.24
CA MET A 27 5.33 5.41 12.93
C MET A 27 4.21 5.83 12.00
N THR A 28 4.46 6.77 11.09
CA THR A 28 3.50 7.18 10.05
C THR A 28 3.20 6.02 9.11
N THR A 29 4.22 5.31 8.65
CA THR A 29 4.08 4.15 7.75
C THR A 29 3.31 3.02 8.43
N LEU A 30 3.63 2.72 9.69
CA LEU A 30 2.94 1.70 10.48
C LEU A 30 1.47 2.07 10.70
N SER A 31 1.19 3.32 11.06
CA SER A 31 -0.18 3.79 11.30
C SER A 31 -1.03 3.74 10.03
N LEU A 32 -0.49 4.23 8.90
CA LEU A 32 -1.16 4.18 7.60
C LEU A 32 -1.40 2.75 7.13
N THR A 33 -0.40 1.88 7.25
CA THR A 33 -0.51 0.47 6.86
C THR A 33 -1.52 -0.26 7.74
N GLY A 34 -1.48 -0.02 9.06
CA GLY A 34 -2.43 -0.59 10.01
C GLY A 34 -3.87 -0.19 9.71
N LEU A 35 -4.12 1.10 9.48
CA LEU A 35 -5.44 1.59 9.07
C LEU A 35 -5.89 0.95 7.74
N SER A 36 -5.00 0.90 6.75
CA SER A 36 -5.29 0.29 5.45
C SER A 36 -5.65 -1.20 5.60
N MET A 37 -4.91 -1.95 6.44
CA MET A 37 -5.21 -3.35 6.73
C MET A 37 -6.56 -3.52 7.40
N LEU A 38 -6.93 -2.64 8.35
CA LEU A 38 -8.25 -2.70 8.99
C LEU A 38 -9.38 -2.51 7.97
N PHE A 39 -9.24 -1.56 7.03
CA PHE A 39 -10.22 -1.38 5.95
C PHE A 39 -10.30 -2.59 5.02
N ILE A 40 -9.16 -3.19 4.67
CA ILE A 40 -9.12 -4.39 3.85
C ILE A 40 -9.79 -5.55 4.59
N LEU A 41 -9.50 -5.78 5.86
CA LEU A 41 -10.12 -6.85 6.64
C LEU A 41 -11.62 -6.63 6.84
N GLY A 42 -12.05 -5.38 7.05
CA GLY A 42 -13.46 -5.06 7.28
C GLY A 42 -14.32 -5.09 6.01
N ILE A 43 -13.77 -4.73 4.86
CA ILE A 43 -14.53 -4.55 3.61
C ILE A 43 -13.95 -5.39 2.48
N GLY A 44 -12.66 -5.27 2.20
CA GLY A 44 -12.00 -5.96 1.10
C GLY A 44 -12.08 -7.49 1.20
N LEU A 45 -11.89 -8.04 2.39
CA LEU A 45 -11.91 -9.48 2.66
C LEU A 45 -13.32 -10.06 2.52
N PRO A 46 -14.39 -9.51 3.15
CA PRO A 46 -15.75 -9.98 2.92
C PRO A 46 -16.18 -9.88 1.45
N LEU A 47 -15.86 -8.78 0.77
CA LEU A 47 -16.21 -8.61 -0.64
C LEU A 47 -15.44 -9.58 -1.55
N GLY A 48 -14.15 -9.78 -1.31
CA GLY A 48 -13.33 -10.74 -2.03
C GLY A 48 -13.81 -12.18 -1.80
N PHE A 49 -14.16 -12.52 -0.56
CA PHE A 49 -14.76 -13.81 -0.22
C PHE A 49 -16.10 -14.00 -0.92
N ALA A 50 -16.97 -12.99 -0.89
CA ALA A 50 -18.28 -13.07 -1.54
C ALA A 50 -18.15 -13.24 -3.06
N LEU A 51 -17.22 -12.52 -3.69
CA LEU A 51 -16.93 -12.62 -5.12
C LEU A 51 -16.36 -13.99 -5.51
N GLY A 52 -15.56 -14.62 -4.64
CA GLY A 52 -14.99 -15.94 -4.87
C GLY A 52 -15.99 -17.08 -4.64
N TYR A 53 -16.74 -17.01 -3.53
CA TYR A 53 -17.55 -18.12 -3.02
C TYR A 53 -18.99 -18.16 -3.58
N PHE A 54 -19.68 -17.01 -3.67
CA PHE A 54 -21.07 -16.99 -4.14
C PHE A 54 -21.17 -16.86 -5.66
N ASP A 55 -22.23 -17.42 -6.24
CA ASP A 55 -22.59 -17.22 -7.64
C ASP A 55 -23.79 -16.29 -7.74
N PHE A 56 -23.57 -15.09 -8.30
CA PHE A 56 -24.58 -14.06 -8.47
C PHE A 56 -24.52 -13.47 -9.88
N PRO A 57 -25.65 -12.98 -10.42
CA PRO A 57 -25.68 -12.36 -11.74
C PRO A 57 -24.78 -11.12 -11.76
N GLY A 58 -23.73 -11.14 -12.59
CA GLY A 58 -22.72 -10.07 -12.68
C GLY A 58 -21.34 -10.40 -12.09
N LYS A 59 -21.18 -11.56 -11.42
CA LYS A 59 -19.89 -12.02 -10.85
C LYS A 59 -18.71 -11.90 -11.81
N HIS A 60 -18.88 -12.32 -13.07
CA HIS A 60 -17.83 -12.25 -14.09
C HIS A 60 -17.35 -10.83 -14.37
N PHE A 61 -18.26 -9.85 -14.38
CA PHE A 61 -17.88 -8.46 -14.60
C PHE A 61 -17.03 -7.93 -13.44
N PHE A 62 -17.50 -8.09 -12.20
CA PHE A 62 -16.76 -7.65 -11.01
C PHE A 62 -15.42 -8.36 -10.85
N ARG A 63 -15.37 -9.66 -11.15
CA ARG A 63 -14.12 -10.44 -11.16
C ARG A 63 -13.14 -9.91 -12.20
N THR A 64 -13.61 -9.66 -13.43
CA THR A 64 -12.76 -9.11 -14.49
C THR A 64 -12.20 -7.73 -14.11
N VAL A 65 -13.03 -6.86 -13.52
CA VAL A 65 -12.58 -5.55 -13.04
C VAL A 65 -11.52 -5.70 -11.95
N ALA A 66 -11.75 -6.55 -10.94
CA ALA A 66 -10.81 -6.80 -9.86
C ALA A 66 -9.47 -7.36 -10.39
N ASP A 67 -9.52 -8.37 -11.25
CA ASP A 67 -8.33 -8.99 -11.86
C ASP A 67 -7.55 -7.98 -12.73
N THR A 68 -8.27 -7.12 -13.46
CA THR A 68 -7.65 -6.05 -14.27
C THR A 68 -6.97 -5.00 -13.38
N LEU A 69 -7.62 -4.57 -12.29
CA LEU A 69 -7.04 -3.63 -11.34
C LEU A 69 -5.79 -4.20 -10.66
N LEU A 70 -5.77 -5.50 -10.35
CA LEU A 70 -4.59 -6.19 -9.82
C LEU A 70 -3.45 -6.31 -10.85
N ALA A 71 -3.76 -6.31 -12.14
CA ALA A 71 -2.77 -6.32 -13.22
C ALA A 71 -2.16 -4.94 -13.50
N LEU A 72 -2.71 -3.85 -12.96
CA LEU A 72 -2.17 -2.51 -13.16
C LEU A 72 -0.79 -2.36 -12.50
N PRO A 73 0.20 -1.74 -13.18
CA PRO A 73 1.48 -1.41 -12.55
C PRO A 73 1.29 -0.48 -11.36
N THR A 74 2.01 -0.73 -10.27
CA THR A 74 1.93 0.07 -9.04
C THR A 74 2.23 1.55 -9.26
N VAL A 75 3.10 1.88 -10.22
CA VAL A 75 3.41 3.26 -10.63
C VAL A 75 2.16 3.97 -11.19
N VAL A 76 1.37 3.28 -12.03
CA VAL A 76 0.14 3.85 -12.61
C VAL A 76 -0.88 4.15 -11.52
N VAL A 77 -1.04 3.23 -10.57
CA VAL A 77 -1.93 3.43 -9.41
C VAL A 77 -1.49 4.66 -8.61
N GLY A 78 -0.19 4.81 -8.34
CA GLY A 78 0.35 5.97 -7.65
C GLY A 78 0.07 7.30 -8.37
N LEU A 79 0.24 7.34 -9.70
CA LEU A 79 -0.04 8.53 -10.51
C LEU A 79 -1.54 8.88 -10.54
N LEU A 80 -2.42 7.89 -10.65
CA LEU A 80 -3.87 8.12 -10.61
C LEU A 80 -4.29 8.70 -9.25
N VAL A 81 -3.86 8.08 -8.15
CA VAL A 81 -4.16 8.58 -6.80
C VAL A 81 -3.61 10.00 -6.62
N TYR A 82 -2.38 10.25 -7.06
CA TYR A 82 -1.80 11.59 -7.05
C TYR A 82 -2.64 12.59 -7.83
N ALA A 83 -3.08 12.26 -9.04
CA ALA A 83 -3.90 13.14 -9.87
C ALA A 83 -5.28 13.45 -9.24
N PHE A 84 -5.91 12.47 -8.58
CA PHE A 84 -7.19 12.69 -7.89
C PHE A 84 -7.06 13.53 -6.61
N ILE A 85 -5.94 13.43 -5.90
CA ILE A 85 -5.71 14.15 -4.63
C ILE A 85 -5.08 15.53 -4.88
N SER A 86 -4.25 15.67 -5.92
CA SER A 86 -3.59 16.92 -6.27
C SER A 86 -4.60 17.95 -6.77
N ARG A 87 -4.55 19.15 -6.19
CA ARG A 87 -5.34 20.32 -6.64
C ARG A 87 -4.67 21.09 -7.78
N ARG A 88 -3.47 20.68 -8.17
CA ARG A 88 -2.79 21.13 -9.38
C ARG A 88 -2.91 19.97 -10.37
N GLY A 89 -3.83 20.09 -11.32
CA GLY A 89 -3.88 19.19 -12.47
C GLY A 89 -2.61 19.27 -13.28
#